data_AF-A0A7Y7J074-F1
#
_entry.id   AF-A0A7Y7J074-F1
#
_cell.length_a   1.000
_cell.length_b   1.000
_cell.length_c   1.000
_cell.angle_alpha   90.00
_cell.angle_beta   90.00
_cell.angle_gamma   90.00
#
_symmetry.space_group_name_H-M   'P 1'
#
loop_
_entity.id
_entity.type
_entity.pdbx_description
1 polymer ?
#
loop_
_entity_poly.entity_id
_entity_poly.type
_entity_poly.pdbx_seq_one_letter_code
_entity_poly.pdbx_strand_id
1 'polypeptide(L)'
;MTAQHPAPDRPKLDRPVPDSAPIAFLDLPAQQARLGDAVRRRVDAVMAHCRFVMGPEVAELERALAAYSGAAECVGVSSGTDAIQIVMMAEGIGSGDAVFLPAFTYTATAEVPLLLGATPVFVDVDPRTFQIDPDSLRARIADIRAAGRLRPRAVIGVDLF
;
A
#
# COMPACT_ATOMS: atom_id res chain seq x y z
N MET A 1 -4.58 20.22 -26.02
CA MET A 1 -6.06 20.19 -26.09
C MET A 1 -6.53 19.27 -24.96
N THR A 2 -6.54 19.80 -23.74
CA THR A 2 -6.74 19.06 -22.49
C THR A 2 -8.23 18.86 -22.27
N ALA A 3 -8.74 17.67 -22.61
CA ALA A 3 -10.10 17.29 -22.29
C ALA A 3 -10.20 17.08 -20.77
N GLN A 4 -10.80 18.06 -20.10
CA GLN A 4 -11.14 18.01 -18.68
C GLN A 4 -12.22 16.95 -18.51
N HIS A 5 -11.86 15.83 -17.87
CA HIS A 5 -12.81 14.77 -17.55
C HIS A 5 -13.85 15.36 -16.58
N PRO A 6 -15.16 15.37 -16.91
CA PRO A 6 -16.16 15.92 -16.02
C PRO A 6 -16.21 15.09 -14.74
N ALA A 7 -16.26 15.76 -13.59
CA ALA A 7 -16.43 15.09 -12.30
C ALA A 7 -17.73 14.27 -12.32
N PRO A 8 -17.72 13.01 -11.87
CA PRO A 8 -18.94 12.21 -11.82
C PRO A 8 -19.96 12.89 -10.90
N ASP A 9 -21.22 12.86 -11.33
CA ASP A 9 -22.35 13.45 -10.61
C ASP A 9 -22.40 12.88 -9.19
N ARG A 10 -22.30 13.75 -8.17
CA ARG A 10 -22.32 13.30 -6.78
C ARG A 10 -23.75 12.90 -6.45
N PRO A 11 -24.02 11.66 -6.00
CA PRO A 11 -25.34 11.33 -5.51
C PRO A 11 -25.68 12.29 -4.36
N LYS A 12 -26.84 12.95 -4.47
CA LYS A 12 -27.36 13.78 -3.39
C LYS A 12 -27.60 12.86 -2.19
N LEU A 13 -27.02 13.18 -1.04
CA LEU A 13 -27.38 12.53 0.21
C LEU A 13 -28.80 12.99 0.57
N ASP A 14 -29.81 12.20 0.18
CA ASP A 14 -31.23 12.48 0.44
C ASP A 14 -31.64 12.24 1.90
N ARG A 15 -30.68 11.97 2.80
CA ARG A 15 -30.95 11.84 4.23
C ARG A 15 -30.65 13.17 4.94
N PRO A 16 -31.60 13.74 5.69
CA PRO A 16 -31.27 14.84 6.60
C PRO A 16 -30.21 14.33 7.58
N VAL A 17 -29.01 14.92 7.51
CA VAL A 17 -28.00 14.75 8.55
C VAL A 17 -28.54 15.49 9.77
N PRO A 18 -28.82 14.82 10.90
CA PRO A 18 -29.23 15.53 12.11
C PRO A 18 -28.13 16.55 12.44
N ASP A 19 -28.51 17.79 12.74
CA ASP A 19 -27.59 18.93 13.06
C ASP A 19 -26.61 18.63 14.22
N SER A 20 -26.71 17.46 14.87
CA SER A 20 -25.91 17.01 16.01
C SER A 20 -25.15 15.69 15.79
N ALA A 21 -25.13 15.10 14.60
CA ALA A 21 -24.37 13.87 14.35
C ALA A 21 -22.87 14.17 14.15
N PRO A 22 -21.95 13.42 14.79
CA PRO A 22 -20.52 13.63 14.60
C PRO A 22 -20.11 13.35 13.15
N ILE A 23 -19.28 14.22 12.59
CA ILE A 23 -18.70 14.02 11.26
C ILE A 23 -17.79 12.79 11.33
N ALA A 24 -18.11 11.76 10.55
CA ALA A 24 -17.32 10.54 10.48
C ALA A 24 -15.95 10.81 9.83
N PHE A 25 -14.88 10.30 10.43
CA PHE A 25 -13.54 10.35 9.84
C PHE A 25 -13.47 9.54 8.53
N LEU A 26 -14.16 8.39 8.48
CA LEU A 26 -14.32 7.54 7.29
C LEU A 26 -15.74 6.94 7.26
N ASP A 27 -16.54 7.31 6.25
CA ASP A 27 -17.95 6.87 6.11
C ASP A 27 -18.09 5.67 5.17
N LEU A 28 -17.73 4.48 5.68
CA LEU A 28 -17.90 3.21 4.96
C LEU A 28 -19.38 2.88 4.65
N PRO A 29 -20.37 3.17 5.53
CA PRO A 29 -21.78 2.99 5.20
C PRO A 29 -22.22 3.76 3.96
N ALA A 30 -21.80 5.01 3.78
CA ALA A 30 -22.10 5.79 2.58
C ALA A 30 -21.48 5.17 1.31
N GLN A 31 -20.24 4.69 1.40
CA GLN A 31 -19.60 3.96 0.30
C GLN A 31 -20.36 2.67 -0.04
N GLN A 32 -20.76 1.90 0.97
CA GLN A 32 -21.54 0.68 0.80
C GLN A 32 -22.92 0.95 0.20
N ALA A 33 -23.60 2.03 0.59
CA ALA A 33 -24.87 2.42 -0.01
C ALA A 33 -24.72 2.79 -1.50
N ARG A 34 -23.60 3.43 -1.86
CA ARG A 34 -23.30 3.82 -3.25
C ARG A 34 -22.93 2.64 -4.15
N LEU A 35 -22.15 1.68 -3.64
CA LEU A 35 -21.56 0.59 -4.45
C LEU A 35 -22.20 -0.78 -4.21
N GLY A 36 -23.08 -0.90 -3.22
CA GLY A 36 -23.53 -2.17 -2.65
C GLY A 36 -24.15 -3.14 -3.66
N ASP A 37 -24.97 -2.66 -4.59
CA ASP A 37 -25.59 -3.52 -5.60
C ASP A 37 -24.56 -4.11 -6.58
N ALA A 38 -23.54 -3.33 -6.95
CA ALA A 38 -22.46 -3.80 -7.79
C ALA A 38 -21.59 -4.83 -7.06
N VAL A 39 -21.25 -4.55 -5.80
CA VAL A 39 -20.48 -5.47 -4.94
C VAL A 39 -21.25 -6.78 -4.74
N ARG A 40 -22.55 -6.71 -4.42
CA ARG A 40 -23.39 -7.90 -4.19
C ARG A 40 -23.43 -8.82 -5.40
N ARG A 41 -23.62 -8.28 -6.61
CA ARG A 41 -23.59 -9.08 -7.84
C ARG A 41 -22.27 -9.84 -8.02
N ARG A 42 -21.14 -9.22 -7.68
CA ARG A 42 -19.83 -9.86 -7.76
C ARG A 42 -19.65 -10.94 -6.69
N VAL A 43 -20.12 -10.70 -5.47
CA VAL A 43 -20.14 -11.71 -4.41
C VAL A 43 -21.02 -12.91 -4.79
N ASP A 44 -22.23 -12.67 -5.31
CA ASP A 44 -23.14 -13.74 -5.73
C ASP A 44 -22.53 -14.60 -6.86
N ALA A 45 -21.78 -13.98 -7.79
CA ALA A 45 -21.06 -14.71 -8.83
C ALA A 45 -20.01 -15.67 -8.23
N VAL A 46 -19.22 -15.21 -7.25
CA VAL A 46 -18.24 -16.06 -6.53
C VAL A 46 -18.93 -17.21 -5.82
N MET A 47 -20.06 -16.94 -5.16
CA MET A 47 -20.86 -17.96 -4.47
C MET A 47 -21.48 -18.97 -5.44
N ALA A 48 -21.79 -18.58 -6.67
CA ALA A 48 -22.37 -19.48 -7.67
C ALA A 48 -21.36 -20.53 -8.18
N HIS A 49 -20.08 -20.16 -8.32
CA HIS A 49 -19.05 -21.08 -8.83
C HIS A 49 -18.16 -21.69 -7.72
N CYS A 50 -18.25 -21.23 -6.48
CA CYS A 50 -17.55 -21.77 -5.30
C CYS A 50 -16.01 -21.90 -5.42
N ARG A 51 -15.36 -21.06 -6.24
CA ARG A 51 -13.88 -21.06 -6.38
C ARG A 51 -13.29 -19.97 -5.52
N PHE A 52 -13.18 -20.25 -4.23
CA PHE A 52 -12.84 -19.24 -3.20
C PHE A 52 -11.35 -18.90 -3.12
N VAL A 53 -10.46 -19.77 -3.64
CA VAL A 53 -9.01 -19.55 -3.66
C VAL A 53 -8.55 -19.59 -5.11
N MET A 54 -7.83 -18.56 -5.55
CA MET A 54 -7.37 -18.41 -6.94
C MET A 54 -8.52 -18.57 -7.96
N GLY A 55 -9.66 -17.95 -7.63
CA GLY A 55 -10.82 -17.82 -8.51
C GLY A 55 -10.55 -16.86 -9.69
N PRO A 56 -11.42 -16.86 -10.71
CA PRO A 56 -11.26 -16.01 -11.88
C PRO A 56 -11.20 -14.50 -11.54
N GLU A 57 -11.84 -14.08 -10.45
CA GLU A 57 -11.85 -12.70 -9.95
C GLU A 57 -10.45 -12.20 -9.57
N VAL A 58 -9.56 -13.09 -9.10
CA VAL A 58 -8.18 -12.72 -8.73
C VAL A 58 -7.44 -12.25 -9.97
N ALA A 59 -7.44 -13.05 -11.04
CA ALA A 59 -6.77 -12.72 -12.29
C ALA A 59 -7.42 -11.52 -13.00
N GLU A 60 -8.73 -11.34 -12.86
CA GLU A 60 -9.42 -10.13 -13.32
C GLU A 60 -8.91 -8.88 -12.61
N LEU A 61 -8.84 -8.92 -11.28
CA LEU A 61 -8.36 -7.82 -10.45
C LEU A 61 -6.90 -7.49 -10.74
N GLU A 62 -6.03 -8.49 -10.81
CA GLU A 62 -4.60 -8.31 -11.12
C GLU A 62 -4.40 -7.60 -12.47
N ARG A 63 -5.10 -8.03 -13.52
CA ARG A 63 -5.04 -7.35 -14.83
C ARG A 63 -5.52 -5.91 -14.75
N ALA A 64 -6.63 -5.67 -14.04
CA ALA A 64 -7.17 -4.32 -13.88
C ALA A 64 -6.23 -3.41 -13.08
N LEU A 65 -5.59 -3.92 -12.03
CA LEU A 65 -4.64 -3.18 -11.20
C LEU A 65 -3.32 -2.92 -11.92
N ALA A 66 -2.82 -3.87 -12.71
CA ALA A 66 -1.65 -3.65 -13.56
C ALA A 66 -1.93 -2.50 -14.55
N ALA A 67 -3.08 -2.53 -15.22
CA ALA A 67 -3.49 -1.47 -16.14
C ALA A 67 -3.70 -0.11 -15.43
N TYR A 68 -4.29 -0.10 -14.23
CA TYR A 68 -4.53 1.12 -13.46
C TYR A 68 -3.24 1.76 -12.94
N SER A 69 -2.32 0.94 -12.41
CA SER A 69 -1.04 1.42 -11.85
C SER A 69 0.02 1.72 -12.92
N GLY A 70 -0.16 1.19 -14.14
CA GLY A 70 0.85 1.25 -15.19
C GLY A 70 1.99 0.24 -15.00
N ALA A 71 1.90 -0.66 -14.01
CA ALA A 71 2.84 -1.75 -13.83
C ALA A 71 2.68 -2.80 -14.94
N ALA A 72 3.78 -3.47 -15.30
CA ALA A 72 3.74 -4.55 -16.29
C ALA A 72 2.97 -5.78 -15.77
N GLU A 73 3.09 -6.07 -14.48
CA GLU A 73 2.49 -7.21 -13.81
C GLU A 73 1.93 -6.81 -12.45
N CYS A 74 0.93 -7.55 -11.97
CA CYS A 74 0.37 -7.40 -10.63
C CYS A 74 0.17 -8.79 -10.03
N VAL A 75 0.56 -8.95 -8.76
CA VAL A 75 0.37 -10.19 -8.00
C VAL A 75 -0.44 -9.87 -6.74
N GLY A 76 -1.62 -10.47 -6.64
CA GLY A 76 -2.49 -10.35 -5.48
C GLY A 76 -1.97 -11.18 -4.31
N VAL A 77 -1.89 -10.55 -3.14
CA VAL A 77 -1.50 -11.20 -1.87
C VAL A 77 -2.49 -10.86 -0.76
N SER A 78 -2.31 -11.43 0.43
CA SER A 78 -3.29 -11.33 1.51
C SER A 78 -3.31 -9.96 2.22
N SER A 79 -2.18 -9.24 2.19
CA SER A 79 -2.02 -7.96 2.91
C SER A 79 -0.91 -7.09 2.33
N GLY A 80 -0.86 -5.81 2.75
CA GLY A 80 0.27 -4.93 2.42
C GLY A 80 1.59 -5.38 3.07
N THR A 81 1.55 -6.03 4.24
CA THR A 81 2.72 -6.62 4.89
C THR A 81 3.29 -7.76 4.02
N ASP A 82 2.43 -8.66 3.55
CA ASP A 82 2.82 -9.75 2.65
C ASP A 82 3.41 -9.20 1.36
N ALA A 83 2.84 -8.12 0.82
CA ALA A 83 3.33 -7.50 -0.42
C ALA A 83 4.79 -7.05 -0.29
N ILE A 84 5.15 -6.40 0.83
CA ILE A 84 6.54 -6.01 1.11
C ILE A 84 7.40 -7.26 1.31
N GLN A 85 6.90 -8.25 2.06
CA GLN A 85 7.63 -9.46 2.40
C GLN A 85 8.00 -10.29 1.17
N ILE A 86 7.06 -10.54 0.26
CA ILE A 86 7.31 -11.39 -0.93
C ILE A 86 8.35 -10.76 -1.87
N VAL A 87 8.36 -9.43 -1.99
CA VAL A 87 9.34 -8.71 -2.83
C VAL A 87 10.74 -8.84 -2.23
N MET A 88 10.87 -8.68 -0.91
CA MET A 88 12.16 -8.87 -0.25
C MET A 88 12.66 -10.31 -0.30
N MET A 89 11.75 -11.29 -0.16
CA MET A 89 12.08 -12.71 -0.33
C MET A 89 12.55 -13.01 -1.76
N ALA A 90 11.90 -12.43 -2.77
CA ALA A 90 12.29 -12.58 -4.17
C ALA A 90 13.68 -11.97 -4.46
N GLU A 91 14.02 -10.85 -3.81
CA GLU A 91 15.34 -10.20 -3.88
C GLU A 91 16.42 -10.86 -3.00
N GLY A 92 16.07 -11.92 -2.27
CA GLY A 92 16.98 -12.63 -1.36
C GLY A 92 17.49 -11.77 -0.21
N ILE A 93 16.70 -10.78 0.24
CA ILE A 93 17.06 -9.89 1.34
C ILE A 93 16.91 -10.64 2.66
N GLY A 94 17.94 -10.58 3.51
CA GLY A 94 17.92 -11.23 4.82
C GLY A 94 19.13 -10.88 5.69
N SER A 95 19.63 -11.86 6.44
CA SER A 95 20.75 -11.66 7.39
C SER A 95 21.97 -10.99 6.74
N GLY A 96 22.49 -9.96 7.42
CA GLY A 96 23.61 -9.16 6.94
C GLY A 96 23.22 -8.00 6.01
N ASP A 97 21.96 -7.89 5.61
CA ASP A 97 21.48 -6.78 4.78
C ASP A 97 20.93 -5.62 5.60
N ALA A 98 21.11 -4.41 5.08
CA ALA A 98 20.53 -3.18 5.58
C ALA A 98 19.41 -2.70 4.63
N VAL A 99 18.23 -2.50 5.20
CA VAL A 99 17.05 -1.96 4.50
C VAL A 99 16.73 -0.59 5.07
N PHE A 100 16.71 0.44 4.23
CA PHE A 100 16.49 1.83 4.65
C PHE A 100 15.00 2.17 4.54
N LEU A 101 14.43 2.78 5.58
CA LEU A 101 13.00 3.12 5.64
C LEU A 101 12.78 4.38 6.49
N PRO A 102 11.69 5.13 6.28
CA PRO A 102 11.37 6.29 7.10
C PRO A 102 11.11 5.88 8.57
N ALA A 103 11.57 6.70 9.50
CA ALA A 103 11.29 6.56 10.94
C ALA A 103 9.83 6.84 11.27
N PHE A 104 9.17 7.68 10.48
CA PHE A 104 7.75 8.00 10.60
C PHE A 104 6.95 7.19 9.59
N THR A 105 6.44 6.03 10.00
CA THR A 105 5.68 5.09 9.16
C THR A 105 4.82 4.14 10.00
N TYR A 106 3.99 3.31 9.34
CA TYR A 106 3.32 2.16 9.96
C TYR A 106 4.30 1.01 10.24
N THR A 107 4.02 0.20 11.28
CA THR A 107 4.95 -0.80 11.83
C THR A 107 5.39 -1.86 10.81
N ALA A 108 4.52 -2.24 9.88
CA ALA A 108 4.80 -3.26 8.86
C ALA A 108 6.08 -2.97 8.05
N THR A 109 6.39 -1.68 7.80
CA THR A 109 7.58 -1.25 7.05
C THR A 109 8.89 -1.70 7.71
N ALA A 110 8.94 -1.74 9.05
CA ALA A 110 10.12 -2.16 9.81
C ALA A 110 10.05 -3.64 10.22
N GLU A 111 8.84 -4.15 10.46
CA GLU A 111 8.60 -5.54 10.85
C GLU A 111 9.10 -6.54 9.80
N VAL A 112 8.83 -6.30 8.52
CA VAL A 112 9.17 -7.23 7.44
C VAL A 112 10.68 -7.47 7.31
N PRO A 113 11.55 -6.44 7.23
CA PRO A 113 13.00 -6.65 7.25
C PRO A 113 13.46 -7.48 8.45
N LEU A 114 12.94 -7.19 9.65
CA LEU A 114 13.29 -7.93 10.87
C LEU A 114 12.87 -9.40 10.79
N LEU A 115 11.66 -9.67 10.31
CA LEU A 115 11.13 -11.03 10.13
C LEU A 115 12.02 -11.86 9.19
N LEU A 116 12.58 -11.24 8.15
CA LEU A 116 13.48 -11.87 7.20
C LEU A 116 14.95 -11.91 7.66
N GLY A 117 15.25 -11.36 8.85
CA GLY A 117 16.59 -11.31 9.43
C GLY A 117 17.47 -10.17 8.93
N ALA A 118 16.96 -9.30 8.07
CA ALA A 118 17.63 -8.06 7.69
C ALA A 118 17.57 -7.01 8.81
N THR A 119 18.42 -5.99 8.71
CA THR A 119 18.46 -4.88 9.67
C THR A 119 17.73 -3.66 9.12
N PRO A 120 16.64 -3.21 9.74
CA PRO A 120 16.02 -1.93 9.40
C PRO A 120 16.94 -0.78 9.81
N VAL A 121 17.16 0.16 8.88
CA VAL A 121 17.91 1.39 9.10
C VAL A 121 16.95 2.55 8.95
N PHE A 122 16.58 3.14 10.08
CA PHE A 122 15.69 4.29 10.11
C PHE A 122 16.37 5.52 9.51
N VAL A 123 15.60 6.21 8.69
CA VAL A 123 15.93 7.45 7.99
C VAL A 123 14.89 8.49 8.39
N ASP A 124 15.31 9.74 8.59
CA ASP A 124 14.39 10.81 8.93
C ASP A 124 13.45 11.16 7.76
N VAL A 125 12.42 11.98 8.02
CA VAL A 125 11.45 12.43 7.02
C VAL A 125 11.54 13.92 6.77
N ASP A 126 11.19 14.38 5.56
CA ASP A 126 11.03 15.81 5.29
C ASP A 126 9.76 16.29 6.03
N PRO A 127 9.86 17.25 6.96
CA PRO A 127 8.72 17.69 7.78
C PRO A 127 7.60 18.36 6.97
N ARG A 128 7.84 18.71 5.70
CA ARG A 128 6.85 19.32 4.80
C ARG A 128 6.02 18.28 4.05
N THR A 129 6.58 17.09 3.83
CA THR A 129 5.95 16.05 2.99
C THR A 129 5.69 14.76 3.75
N PHE A 130 6.33 14.60 4.92
CA PHE A 130 6.39 13.37 5.72
C PHE A 130 6.95 12.15 4.98
N GLN A 131 7.52 12.36 3.79
CA GLN A 131 8.24 11.34 3.02
C GLN A 131 9.67 11.19 3.52
N ILE A 132 10.30 10.06 3.21
CA ILE A 132 11.72 9.83 3.53
C ILE A 132 12.60 10.99 3.01
N ASP A 133 13.44 11.56 3.89
CA ASP A 133 14.35 12.65 3.52
C ASP A 133 15.55 12.13 2.71
N PRO A 134 15.75 12.58 1.46
CA PRO A 134 16.88 12.17 0.64
C PRO A 134 18.26 12.48 1.24
N ASP A 135 18.40 13.56 2.01
CA ASP A 135 19.69 13.94 2.63
C ASP A 135 20.01 13.03 3.82
N SER A 136 19.04 12.82 4.71
CA SER A 136 19.13 11.82 5.77
C SER A 136 19.43 10.42 5.19
N LEU A 137 18.76 10.02 4.10
CA LEU A 137 18.99 8.72 3.45
C LEU A 137 20.45 8.57 2.99
N ARG A 138 21.00 9.60 2.32
CA ARG A 138 22.40 9.61 1.88
C ARG A 138 23.37 9.45 3.04
N ALA A 139 23.13 10.16 4.14
CA ALA A 139 23.95 10.08 5.35
C ALA A 139 23.90 8.66 5.96
N ARG A 140 22.71 8.08 6.11
CA ARG A 140 22.55 6.73 6.68
C ARG A 140 23.19 5.65 5.80
N ILE A 141 23.12 5.77 4.47
CA ILE A 141 23.83 4.86 3.56
C ILE A 141 25.35 4.97 3.77
N ALA A 142 25.89 6.18 3.93
CA ALA A 142 27.31 6.39 4.18
C ALA A 142 27.76 5.77 5.51
N ASP A 143 26.98 5.95 6.58
CA ASP A 143 27.24 5.35 7.89
C ASP A 143 27.33 3.82 7.82
N ILE A 144 26.36 3.17 7.15
CA ILE A 144 26.33 1.71 7.00
C ILE A 144 27.55 1.21 6.22
N ARG A 145 27.93 1.91 5.14
CA ARG A 145 29.12 1.57 4.34
C ARG A 145 30.41 1.73 5.16
N ALA A 146 30.54 2.82 5.91
CA ALA A 146 31.71 3.08 6.74
C ALA A 146 31.88 2.04 7.86
N ALA A 147 30.76 1.60 8.46
CA ALA A 147 30.79 0.57 9.49
C ALA A 147 31.20 -0.82 8.96
N GLY A 148 30.94 -1.11 7.68
CA GLY A 148 31.36 -2.36 7.03
C GLY A 148 30.74 -3.65 7.56
N ARG A 149 29.72 -3.56 8.43
CA ARG A 149 29.07 -4.72 9.09
C ARG A 149 27.84 -5.25 8.35
N LEU A 150 27.20 -4.41 7.53
CA LEU A 150 25.97 -4.72 6.80
C LEU A 150 26.12 -4.32 5.34
N ARG A 151 25.38 -4.99 4.45
CA ARG A 151 25.31 -4.68 3.02
C ARG A 151 24.09 -3.79 2.75
N PRO A 152 24.23 -2.54 2.27
CA PRO A 152 23.09 -1.75 1.80
C PRO A 152 22.33 -2.49 0.69
N ARG A 153 21.01 -2.67 0.82
CA ARG A 153 20.22 -3.42 -0.17
C ARG A 153 19.03 -2.74 -0.77
N ALA A 154 18.14 -2.22 0.06
CA ALA A 154 16.85 -1.73 -0.41
C ALA A 154 16.48 -0.45 0.33
N VAL A 155 15.69 0.37 -0.33
CA VAL A 155 15.01 1.52 0.26
C VAL A 155 13.52 1.25 0.14
N ILE A 156 12.79 1.38 1.25
CA ILE A 156 11.33 1.34 1.25
C ILE A 156 10.84 2.78 1.37
N GLY A 157 10.28 3.31 0.29
CA GLY A 157 9.48 4.53 0.34
C GLY A 157 8.10 4.24 0.94
N VAL A 158 7.53 5.22 1.64
CA VAL A 158 6.18 5.12 2.19
C VAL A 158 5.44 6.39 1.82
N ASP A 159 4.50 6.27 0.90
CA ASP A 159 3.68 7.38 0.41
C ASP A 159 2.65 7.78 1.47
N LEU A 160 3.06 8.67 2.38
CA LEU A 160 2.19 9.28 3.38
C LEU A 160 1.51 10.54 2.82
N PHE A 161 0.17 10.50 2.70
CA PHE A 161 -0.72 11.61 2.28
C PHE A 161 -0.68 12.02 0.80
#